data_AF-A0A5N1LEQ2-F1
#
_entry.id   AF-A0A5N1LEQ2-F1
#
_cell.length_a   1.000
_cell.length_b   1.000
_cell.length_c   1.000
_cell.angle_alpha   90.00
_cell.angle_beta   90.00
_cell.angle_gamma   90.00
#
_symmetry.space_group_name_H-M   'P 1'
#
loop_
_entity.id
_entity.type
_entity.pdbx_description
1 polymer ?
#
loop_
_entity_poly.entity_id
_entity_poly.type
_entity_poly.pdbx_seq_one_letter_code
_entity_poly.pdbx_strand_id
1 'polypeptide(L)'
;MTTDPPFSIPAHPQRRFPHGSGVEYEGGTEFRLIPDRERSMPELAETVVDILEAGPYRYGDFHDLPMPLWLVRDEETTDVFRVAVRDGTVRLHVLPTTESDGLQRFFERLREASEGESWAVQRHVDGR
;
A
#
# COMPACT_ATOMS: atom_id res chain seq x y z
N MET A 1 -1.51 16.19 -19.45
CA MET A 1 -1.02 16.75 -18.18
C MET A 1 -1.15 15.64 -17.16
N THR A 2 -0.08 14.90 -16.93
CA THR A 2 -0.05 13.81 -15.95
C THR A 2 0.20 14.46 -14.61
N THR A 3 -0.85 14.74 -13.85
CA THR A 3 -0.69 15.09 -12.44
C THR A 3 -0.33 13.79 -11.76
N ASP A 4 0.96 13.55 -11.53
CA ASP A 4 1.38 12.45 -10.66
C ASP A 4 0.57 12.57 -9.36
N PRO A 5 -0.08 11.50 -8.91
CA PRO A 5 -0.88 11.58 -7.70
C PRO A 5 0.07 11.90 -6.56
N PRO A 6 -0.07 13.06 -5.87
CA PRO A 6 0.83 13.35 -4.79
C PRO A 6 0.47 12.39 -3.65
N PHE A 7 1.36 11.45 -3.35
CA PHE A 7 1.34 10.61 -2.15
C PHE A 7 1.59 11.45 -0.88
N SER A 8 1.07 12.67 -0.83
CA SER A 8 1.15 13.57 0.31
C SER A 8 0.44 12.93 1.50
N ILE A 9 1.22 12.69 2.56
CA ILE A 9 0.81 12.07 3.82
C ILE A 9 0.46 13.17 4.82
N PRO A 10 -0.82 13.55 4.98
CA PRO A 10 -1.22 14.59 5.94
C PRO A 10 -1.12 14.14 7.39
N ALA A 11 -1.14 12.82 7.63
CA ALA A 11 -1.06 12.24 8.96
C ALA A 11 -0.44 10.83 8.91
N HIS A 12 0.56 10.61 9.75
CA HIS A 12 1.08 9.28 10.03
C HIS A 12 0.35 8.68 11.24
N PRO A 13 0.10 7.36 11.26
CA PRO A 13 -0.49 6.72 12.41
C PRO A 13 0.44 6.85 13.64
N GLN A 14 -0.15 6.94 14.83
CA GLN A 14 0.60 6.86 16.07
C GLN A 14 0.63 5.43 16.60
N ARG A 15 1.82 4.96 16.97
CA ARG A 15 2.01 3.62 17.55
C ARG A 15 1.62 3.65 19.03
N ARG A 16 0.61 2.86 19.40
CA ARG A 16 0.16 2.71 20.79
C ARG A 16 0.45 1.30 21.29
N PHE A 17 0.76 1.21 22.58
CA PHE A 17 1.00 -0.04 23.30
C PHE A 17 -0.05 -0.22 24.40
N PRO A 18 -1.28 -0.60 24.05
CA PRO A 18 -2.27 -0.98 25.05
C PRO A 18 -1.74 -2.15 25.88
N HIS A 19 -1.98 -2.12 27.19
CA HIS A 19 -1.50 -3.14 28.10
C HIS A 19 -2.05 -4.52 27.72
N GLY A 20 -1.19 -5.37 27.15
CA GLY A 20 -1.47 -6.79 26.90
C GLY A 20 -2.05 -7.16 25.53
N SER A 21 -2.43 -6.21 24.65
CA SER A 21 -2.99 -6.53 23.31
C SER A 21 -1.99 -6.39 22.15
N GLY A 22 -0.76 -5.95 22.43
CA GLY A 22 0.28 -5.79 21.40
C GLY A 22 0.39 -4.35 20.90
N VAL A 23 0.71 -4.18 19.63
CA VAL A 23 0.92 -2.87 19.00
C VAL A 23 -0.31 -2.50 18.20
N GLU A 24 -0.90 -1.35 18.52
CA GLU A 24 -1.98 -0.75 17.75
C GLU A 24 -1.47 0.49 17.01
N TYR A 25 -2.06 0.76 15.85
CA TYR A 25 -1.82 1.96 15.07
C TYR A 25 -3.13 2.73 15.02
N GLU A 26 -3.13 3.95 15.55
CA GLU A 26 -4.31 4.81 15.58
C GLU A 26 -4.17 5.96 14.57
N GLY A 27 -5.25 6.20 13.82
CA GLY A 27 -5.28 7.18 12.74
C GLY A 27 -4.40 6.79 11.56
N GLY A 28 -4.08 7.78 10.72
CA GLY A 28 -3.12 7.63 9.62
C GLY A 28 -3.73 7.88 8.25
N THR A 29 -2.94 7.62 7.22
CA THR A 29 -3.32 7.82 5.82
C THR A 29 -3.35 6.47 5.10
N GLU A 30 -4.41 6.23 4.34
CA GLU A 30 -4.52 5.10 3.40
C GLU A 30 -4.63 5.67 1.99
N PHE A 31 -3.92 5.07 1.04
CA PHE A 31 -4.11 5.34 -0.39
C PHE A 31 -4.72 4.12 -1.06
N ARG A 32 -5.85 4.31 -1.76
CA ARG A 32 -6.49 3.29 -2.58
C ARG A 32 -6.10 3.51 -4.02
N LEU A 33 -5.51 2.49 -4.62
CA LEU A 33 -5.14 2.41 -6.02
C LEU A 33 -6.24 1.60 -6.70
N ILE A 34 -6.97 2.26 -7.59
CA ILE A 34 -8.19 1.74 -8.21
C ILE A 34 -7.90 1.56 -9.70
N PRO A 35 -7.90 0.32 -10.22
CA PRO A 35 -7.75 0.10 -11.66
C PRO A 35 -8.99 0.61 -12.41
N ASP A 36 -8.80 1.14 -13.62
CA ASP A 36 -9.93 1.59 -14.45
C ASP A 36 -10.80 0.43 -14.96
N ARG A 37 -10.23 -0.79 -15.02
CA ARG A 37 -10.98 -2.02 -15.29
C ARG A 37 -11.20 -2.79 -14.00
N GLU A 38 -12.36 -3.43 -13.88
CA GLU A 38 -12.59 -4.38 -12.78
C GLU A 38 -11.57 -5.53 -12.84
N ARG A 39 -10.87 -5.71 -11.72
CA ARG A 39 -9.91 -6.78 -11.48
C ARG A 39 -10.36 -7.57 -10.25
N SER A 40 -10.25 -8.90 -10.33
CA SER A 40 -10.55 -9.75 -9.18
C SER A 40 -9.46 -9.61 -8.11
N MET A 41 -9.81 -9.90 -6.85
CA MET A 41 -8.83 -9.88 -5.76
C MET A 41 -7.65 -10.83 -5.99
N PRO A 42 -7.82 -12.08 -6.50
CA PRO A 42 -6.70 -12.96 -6.81
C PRO A 42 -5.76 -12.39 -7.88
N GLU A 43 -6.29 -11.81 -8.96
CA GLU A 43 -5.46 -11.20 -10.01
C GLU A 43 -4.63 -10.02 -9.47
N LEU A 44 -5.24 -9.16 -8.66
CA LEU A 44 -4.53 -8.06 -8.02
C LEU A 44 -3.48 -8.54 -7.02
N ALA A 45 -3.78 -9.60 -6.26
CA ALA A 45 -2.85 -10.19 -5.33
C ALA A 45 -1.63 -10.78 -6.05
N GLU A 46 -1.85 -11.48 -7.16
CA GLU A 46 -0.78 -12.01 -8.03
C GLU A 46 0.11 -10.87 -8.55
N THR A 47 -0.48 -9.81 -9.12
CA THR A 47 0.29 -8.64 -9.58
C THR A 47 1.10 -7.99 -8.45
N VAL A 48 0.54 -7.88 -7.23
CA VAL A 48 1.29 -7.36 -6.08
C VAL A 48 2.46 -8.28 -5.72
N VAL A 49 2.24 -9.59 -5.67
CA VAL A 49 3.31 -10.56 -5.37
C VAL A 49 4.42 -10.50 -6.42
N ASP A 50 4.09 -10.43 -7.70
CA ASP A 50 5.08 -10.31 -8.79
C ASP A 50 5.97 -9.07 -8.63
N ILE A 51 5.38 -7.92 -8.28
CA ILE A 51 6.13 -6.68 -8.00
C ILE A 51 7.05 -6.85 -6.79
N LEU A 52 6.55 -7.49 -5.73
CA LEU A 52 7.31 -7.71 -4.50
C LEU A 52 8.48 -8.68 -4.72
N GLU A 53 8.28 -9.74 -5.50
CA GLU A 53 9.30 -10.73 -5.87
C GLU A 53 10.34 -10.18 -6.84
N ALA A 54 9.93 -9.35 -7.80
CA ALA A 54 10.84 -8.68 -8.73
C ALA A 54 11.78 -7.68 -8.02
N GLY A 55 11.39 -7.25 -6.81
CA GLY A 55 12.17 -6.36 -5.98
C GLY A 55 11.96 -4.88 -6.32
N PRO A 56 12.59 -3.96 -5.56
CA PRO A 56 13.60 -4.15 -4.54
C PRO A 56 12.98 -4.23 -3.13
N TYR A 57 11.98 -5.09 -2.96
CA TYR A 57 11.22 -5.20 -1.74
C TYR A 57 11.68 -6.38 -0.89
N ARG A 58 11.75 -6.14 0.42
CA ARG A 58 11.63 -7.20 1.42
C ARG A 58 10.23 -7.17 1.97
N TYR A 59 9.54 -8.29 1.93
CA TYR A 59 8.16 -8.35 2.39
C TYR A 59 7.90 -9.59 3.24
N GLY A 60 6.90 -9.47 4.12
CA GLY A 60 6.32 -10.59 4.85
C GLY A 60 4.80 -10.55 4.69
N ASP A 61 4.19 -11.71 4.52
CA ASP A 61 2.75 -11.87 4.43
C ASP A 61 2.12 -12.15 5.80
N PHE A 62 0.82 -11.85 5.89
CA PHE A 62 0.01 -12.20 7.05
C PHE A 62 -0.95 -13.30 6.65
N HIS A 63 -0.82 -14.47 7.30
CA HIS A 63 -1.76 -15.57 7.13
C HIS A 63 -3.05 -15.35 7.96
N ASP A 64 -4.10 -16.09 7.62
CA ASP A 64 -5.38 -16.13 8.35
C ASP A 64 -6.14 -14.78 8.44
N LEU A 65 -5.86 -13.85 7.52
CA LEU A 65 -6.64 -12.63 7.34
C LEU A 65 -7.75 -12.81 6.30
N PRO A 66 -8.86 -12.06 6.41
CA PRO A 66 -9.94 -12.09 5.42
C PRO A 66 -9.55 -11.46 4.07
N MET A 67 -8.33 -10.93 3.95
CA MET A 67 -7.80 -10.29 2.75
C MET A 67 -6.28 -10.47 2.67
N PRO A 68 -5.69 -10.54 1.46
CA PRO A 68 -4.24 -10.49 1.29
C PRO A 68 -3.65 -9.20 1.85
N LEU A 69 -2.60 -9.33 2.67
CA LEU A 69 -1.91 -8.22 3.31
C LEU A 69 -0.41 -8.56 3.42
N TRP A 70 0.42 -7.60 3.05
CA TRP A 70 1.88 -7.69 3.14
C TRP A 70 2.44 -6.48 3.91
N LEU A 71 3.42 -6.73 4.77
CA LEU A 71 4.31 -5.70 5.28
C LEU A 71 5.48 -5.59 4.31
N VAL A 72 5.66 -4.41 3.72
CA VAL A 72 6.63 -4.17 2.66
C VAL A 72 7.67 -3.18 3.15
N ARG A 73 8.94 -3.51 2.93
CA ARG A 73 10.07 -2.60 3.04
C ARG A 73 10.69 -2.42 1.66
N ASP A 74 10.68 -1.20 1.15
CA ASP A 74 11.45 -0.80 -0.02
C ASP A 74 12.93 -0.68 0.39
N GLU A 75 13.80 -1.47 -0.22
CA GLU A 75 15.23 -1.44 0.11
C GLU A 75 15.96 -0.25 -0.54
N GLU A 76 15.38 0.43 -1.53
CA GLU A 76 15.97 1.62 -2.15
C GLU A 76 15.65 2.91 -1.39
N THR A 77 14.40 3.09 -0.98
CA THR A 77 13.96 4.28 -0.22
C THR A 77 14.05 4.09 1.29
N THR A 78 14.19 2.84 1.73
CA THR A 78 14.11 2.40 3.13
C THR A 78 12.73 2.53 3.77
N ASP A 79 11.72 2.95 3.00
CA ASP A 79 10.35 3.11 3.44
C ASP A 79 9.70 1.78 3.79
N VAL A 80 8.85 1.81 4.82
CA VAL A 80 8.07 0.65 5.27
C VAL A 80 6.60 1.01 5.25
N PHE A 81 5.77 0.22 4.59
CA PHE A 81 4.31 0.41 4.51
C PHE A 81 3.61 -0.95 4.44
N ARG A 82 2.27 -0.97 4.49
CA ARG A 82 1.53 -2.21 4.19
C ARG A 82 0.80 -2.11 2.87
N VAL A 83 0.77 -3.21 2.15
CA VAL A 83 -0.01 -3.38 0.93
C VAL A 83 -1.12 -4.37 1.21
N ALA A 84 -2.36 -3.99 0.96
CA ALA A 84 -3.52 -4.88 1.06
C ALA A 84 -4.25 -4.95 -0.28
N VAL A 85 -4.91 -6.07 -0.56
CA VAL A 85 -5.82 -6.18 -1.70
C VAL A 85 -7.23 -6.42 -1.18
N ARG A 86 -8.16 -5.52 -1.50
CA ARG A 86 -9.54 -5.60 -1.03
C ARG A 86 -10.49 -4.84 -1.93
N ASP A 87 -11.69 -5.40 -2.15
CA ASP A 87 -12.78 -4.76 -2.90
C ASP A 87 -12.32 -4.29 -4.31
N GLY A 88 -11.49 -5.09 -4.99
CA GLY A 88 -10.96 -4.75 -6.32
C GLY A 88 -9.93 -3.61 -6.33
N THR A 89 -9.33 -3.29 -5.17
CA THR A 89 -8.34 -2.21 -5.02
C THR A 89 -7.08 -2.70 -4.36
N VAL A 90 -5.94 -2.08 -4.71
CA VAL A 90 -4.70 -2.18 -3.93
C VAL A 90 -4.68 -1.02 -2.94
N ARG A 91 -4.39 -1.28 -1.67
CA ARG A 91 -4.40 -0.28 -0.61
C ARG A 91 -3.01 -0.17 0.01
N LEU A 92 -2.48 1.04 0.04
CA LEU A 92 -1.23 1.36 0.71
C LEU A 92 -1.54 2.02 2.05
N HIS A 93 -1.22 1.32 3.13
CA HIS A 93 -1.37 1.85 4.48
C HIS A 93 -0.05 2.48 4.94
N VAL A 94 -0.11 3.77 5.25
CA VAL A 94 1.00 4.50 5.87
C VAL A 94 1.25 3.94 7.28
N LEU A 95 2.52 3.75 7.60
CA LEU A 95 3.07 3.44 8.91
C LEU A 95 3.82 4.68 9.45
N PRO A 96 4.25 4.68 10.73
CA PRO A 96 4.81 5.88 11.36
C PRO A 96 6.02 6.49 10.63
N THR A 97 6.76 5.68 9.87
CA THR A 97 7.98 6.10 9.15
C THR A 97 7.85 5.96 7.63
N THR A 98 6.63 5.78 7.10
CA THR A 98 6.43 5.72 5.65
C THR A 98 6.54 7.12 5.06
N GLU A 99 7.46 7.34 4.13
CA GLU A 99 7.50 8.56 3.34
C GLU A 99 6.82 8.38 1.97
N SER A 100 6.62 9.48 1.25
CA SER A 100 5.91 9.49 -0.03
C SER A 100 6.66 8.72 -1.13
N ASP A 101 7.99 8.71 -1.08
CA ASP A 101 8.86 8.17 -2.13
C ASP A 101 8.63 6.66 -2.32
N GLY A 102 8.60 5.86 -1.26
CA GLY A 102 8.32 4.44 -1.34
C GLY A 102 6.92 4.12 -1.87
N LEU A 103 5.91 4.93 -1.52
CA LEU A 103 4.53 4.76 -2.02
C LEU A 103 4.43 5.09 -3.51
N GLN A 104 5.07 6.19 -3.94
CA GLN A 104 5.11 6.59 -5.33
C GLN A 104 5.82 5.55 -6.19
N ARG A 105 6.98 5.06 -5.74
CA ARG A 105 7.74 4.01 -6.42
C ARG A 105 6.98 2.70 -6.55
N PHE A 106 6.21 2.32 -5.53
CA PHE A 106 5.36 1.14 -5.62
C PHE A 106 4.24 1.35 -6.65
N PHE A 107 3.63 2.52 -6.67
CA PHE A 107 2.58 2.85 -7.63
C PHE A 107 3.09 2.86 -9.07
N GLU A 108 4.28 3.41 -9.33
CA GLU A 108 4.93 3.38 -10.64
C GLU A 108 5.14 1.94 -11.12
N ARG A 109 5.67 1.06 -10.25
CA ARG A 109 5.84 -0.38 -10.56
C ARG A 109 4.50 -1.08 -10.79
N LEU A 110 3.46 -0.73 -10.03
CA LEU A 110 2.11 -1.26 -10.25
C LEU A 110 1.56 -0.89 -11.63
N ARG A 111 1.76 0.36 -12.06
CA ARG A 111 1.35 0.81 -13.40
C ARG A 111 2.13 0.10 -14.50
N GLU A 112 3.43 -0.10 -14.31
CA GLU A 112 4.28 -0.81 -15.25
C GLU A 112 3.89 -2.29 -15.38
N ALA A 113 3.61 -2.96 -14.26
CA ALA A 113 3.16 -4.35 -14.25
C ALA A 113 1.76 -4.55 -14.87
N SER A 114 0.94 -3.51 -14.90
CA SER A 114 -0.45 -3.56 -15.40
C SER A 114 -0.60 -3.22 -16.89
N GLU A 115 0.46 -3.42 -17.68
CA GLU A 115 0.46 -3.27 -19.16
C GLU A 115 -0.11 -1.95 -19.70
N GLY A 116 0.04 -0.84 -18.95
CA GLY A 116 -0.44 0.47 -19.37
C GLY A 116 -1.90 0.77 -19.02
N GLU A 117 -2.52 -0.07 -18.17
CA GLU A 117 -3.77 0.27 -17.49
C GLU A 117 -3.65 1.58 -16.70
N SER A 118 -4.73 2.37 -16.72
CA SER A 118 -4.86 3.57 -15.91
C SER A 118 -5.37 3.24 -14.51
N TRP A 119 -4.80 3.95 -13.53
CA TRP A 119 -5.11 3.79 -12.12
C TRP A 119 -5.46 5.14 -11.50
N ALA A 120 -6.57 5.19 -10.77
CA ALA A 120 -6.92 6.32 -9.92
C ALA A 120 -6.34 6.13 -8.52
N VAL A 121 -5.94 7.24 -7.88
CA VAL A 121 -5.47 7.25 -6.49
C VAL A 121 -6.45 8.03 -5.64
N GLN A 122 -7.01 7.38 -4.63
CA GLN A 122 -7.85 8.02 -3.62
C GLN A 122 -7.14 8.01 -2.27
N ARG A 123 -7.11 9.16 -1.59
CA ARG A 123 -6.56 9.27 -0.24
C ARG A 123 -7.67 9.25 0.79
N HIS A 124 -7.51 8.41 1.80
CA HIS A 124 -8.33 8.37 3.00
C HIS A 124 -7.47 8.73 4.21
N VAL A 125 -8.03 9.48 5.16
CA VAL A 125 -7.35 9.86 6.40
C VAL A 125 -8.24 9.45 7.56
N ASP A 126 -7.78 8.51 8.37
CA ASP A 126 -8.54 8.02 9.51
C ASP A 126 -8.64 9.11 10.58
N GLY A 127 -9.86 9.37 11.05
CA GLY A 127 -10.16 10.38 12.06
C GLY A 127 -10.53 11.77 11.54
N ARG A 128 -10.82 11.92 10.23
CA ARG A 128 -11.29 13.20 9.66
C ARG A 128 -12.40 13.05 8.63
#